data_AF-A0A0D8BDY8-F1
#
_entry.id   AF-A0A0D8BDY8-F1
#
_cell.length_a   1.000
_cell.length_b   1.000
_cell.length_c   1.000
_cell.angle_alpha   90.00
_cell.angle_beta   90.00
_cell.angle_gamma   90.00
#
_symmetry.space_group_name_H-M   'P 1'
#
loop_
_entity.id
_entity.type
_entity.pdbx_description
1 polymer ?
#
loop_
_entity_poly.entity_id
_entity_poly.type
_entity_poly.pdbx_seq_one_letter_code
_entity_poly.pdbx_strand_id
1 'polypeptide(L)'
;MVVRRLQGRFPLATSTVEGLDEPAGLFAAWDGAHGVWIIDAARCAAAPGTVFRFRADERPLPAQLIGPSTHTLSVADAVEIGRALGGLPRFVVVHAIVGRDFSRGEGLDPDVAAAARGVAATVRAEVARWAARYAAACTTATGHDA
;
A
#
# COMPACT_ATOMS: atom_id res chain seq x y z
N MET A 1 3.62 10.13 7.53
CA MET A 1 2.96 11.43 7.19
C MET A 1 1.75 11.30 6.25
N VAL A 2 1.68 10.25 5.41
CA VAL A 2 0.44 9.87 4.68
C VAL A 2 -0.46 8.97 5.53
N VAL A 3 0.12 7.99 6.22
CA VAL A 3 -0.65 7.06 7.06
C VAL A 3 -1.30 7.74 8.28
N ARG A 4 -0.64 8.74 8.88
CA ARG A 4 -1.28 9.61 9.87
C ARG A 4 -2.50 10.39 9.35
N ARG A 5 -2.71 10.46 8.03
CA ARG A 5 -3.92 11.03 7.39
C ARG A 5 -4.91 9.95 6.93
N LEU A 6 -4.51 8.67 6.97
CA LEU A 6 -5.41 7.53 6.88
C LEU A 6 -6.20 7.34 8.18
N GLN A 7 -5.71 7.86 9.32
CA GLN A 7 -6.40 7.88 10.63
C GLN A 7 -7.90 8.21 10.47
N GLY A 8 -8.75 7.23 10.79
CA GLY A 8 -10.18 7.24 10.54
C GLY A 8 -10.79 5.85 10.79
N ARG A 9 -12.12 5.73 10.74
CA ARG A 9 -12.80 4.43 10.91
C ARG A 9 -12.56 3.55 9.68
N PHE A 10 -11.68 2.56 9.83
CA PHE A 10 -11.62 1.41 8.94
C PHE A 10 -12.54 0.30 9.48
N PRO A 11 -12.92 -0.69 8.64
CA PRO A 11 -13.53 -1.93 9.13
C PRO A 11 -12.72 -2.55 10.28
N LEU A 12 -13.38 -3.18 11.25
CA LEU A 12 -12.81 -3.68 12.51
C LEU A 12 -11.61 -4.64 12.36
N ALA A 13 -11.42 -5.23 11.18
CA ALA A 13 -10.31 -6.15 10.87
C ALA A 13 -9.20 -5.50 10.01
N THR A 14 -9.03 -4.17 10.07
CA THR A 14 -7.99 -3.46 9.33
C THR A 14 -6.87 -3.02 10.28
N SER A 15 -5.66 -3.51 10.07
CA SER A 15 -4.45 -2.98 10.71
C SER A 15 -3.86 -1.86 9.84
N THR A 16 -3.22 -0.89 10.47
CA THR A 16 -2.53 0.20 9.79
C THR A 16 -1.16 0.35 10.43
N VAL A 17 -0.11 0.26 9.61
CA VAL A 17 1.29 0.36 10.05
C VAL A 17 1.93 1.55 9.36
N GLU A 18 2.63 2.39 10.11
CA GLU A 18 3.38 3.53 9.57
C GLU A 18 4.89 3.28 9.73
N GLY A 19 5.69 3.89 8.84
CA GLY A 19 7.13 3.98 9.06
C GLY A 19 7.87 2.66 8.92
N LEU A 20 7.38 1.76 8.05
CA LEU A 20 8.12 0.57 7.66
C LEU A 20 9.27 0.98 6.74
N ASP A 21 10.43 1.21 7.35
CA ASP A 21 11.71 1.49 6.71
C ASP A 21 12.51 0.22 6.41
N GLU A 22 12.16 -0.89 7.07
CA GLU A 22 12.74 -2.21 6.89
C GLU A 22 11.75 -3.20 6.23
N PRO A 23 12.23 -4.06 5.31
CA PRO A 23 11.40 -5.05 4.62
C PRO A 23 10.77 -6.08 5.55
N ALA A 24 11.46 -6.43 6.64
CA ALA A 24 10.98 -7.40 7.61
C ALA A 24 9.64 -6.96 8.23
N GLY A 25 9.48 -5.66 8.49
CA GLY A 25 8.24 -5.12 8.99
C GLY A 25 7.11 -5.17 7.96
N LEU A 26 7.41 -5.07 6.66
CA LEU A 26 6.43 -5.24 5.59
C LEU A 26 5.96 -6.69 5.47
N PHE A 27 6.89 -7.65 5.56
CA PHE A 27 6.54 -9.08 5.57
C PHE A 27 5.65 -9.45 6.75
N ALA A 28 5.99 -8.97 7.95
CA ALA A 28 5.19 -9.19 9.15
C ALA A 28 3.82 -8.50 9.06
N ALA A 29 3.74 -7.31 8.47
CA ALA A 29 2.50 -6.55 8.38
C ALA A 29 1.47 -7.17 7.42
N TRP A 30 1.91 -7.88 6.39
CA TRP A 30 1.01 -8.52 5.43
C TRP A 30 0.81 -10.01 5.64
N ASP A 31 1.51 -10.62 6.59
CA ASP A 31 1.34 -12.04 6.87
C ASP A 31 -0.09 -12.32 7.36
N GLY A 32 -0.71 -13.36 6.80
CA GLY A 32 -2.13 -13.67 7.03
C GLY A 32 -3.14 -12.65 6.50
N ALA A 33 -2.71 -11.56 5.86
CA ALA A 33 -3.63 -10.54 5.33
C ALA A 33 -4.30 -11.02 4.04
N HIS A 34 -5.62 -10.83 3.95
CA HIS A 34 -6.38 -11.18 2.73
C HIS A 34 -6.27 -10.11 1.63
N GLY A 35 -5.98 -8.87 2.01
CA GLY A 35 -5.76 -7.76 1.08
C GLY A 35 -4.90 -6.67 1.70
N VAL A 36 -3.98 -6.12 0.92
CA VAL A 36 -2.98 -5.16 1.39
C VAL A 36 -2.91 -3.95 0.47
N TRP A 37 -2.89 -2.77 1.09
CA TRP A 37 -2.70 -1.49 0.44
C TRP A 37 -1.42 -0.86 0.96
N ILE A 38 -0.44 -0.72 0.08
CA ILE A 38 0.84 -0.11 0.39
C ILE A 38 0.81 1.31 -0.18
N ILE A 39 1.21 2.29 0.62
CA ILE A 39 1.36 3.67 0.18
C ILE A 39 2.81 4.07 0.38
N ASP A 40 3.49 4.42 -0.71
CA ASP A 40 4.91 4.75 -0.69
C ASP A 40 5.19 6.03 -1.48
N ALA A 41 6.31 6.68 -1.20
CA ALA A 41 6.76 7.82 -1.96
C ALA A 41 7.53 7.36 -3.22
N ALA A 42 7.17 7.93 -4.37
CA ALA A 42 7.86 7.68 -5.64
C ALA A 42 8.87 8.79 -5.92
N ARG A 43 10.02 8.40 -6.50
CA ARG A 43 11.00 9.33 -7.05
C ARG A 43 11.18 9.04 -8.54
N CYS A 44 10.52 9.83 -9.38
CA CYS A 44 10.61 9.69 -10.84
C CYS A 44 10.43 11.03 -11.55
N ALA A 45 10.64 11.04 -12.86
CA ALA A 45 10.49 12.23 -13.71
C ALA A 45 9.01 12.55 -13.99
N ALA A 46 8.24 12.82 -12.94
CA ALA A 46 6.84 13.23 -12.99
C ALA A 46 6.61 14.41 -12.05
N ALA A 47 5.47 15.10 -12.17
CA ALA A 47 5.15 16.24 -11.32
C ALA A 47 4.92 15.79 -9.85
N PRO A 48 5.39 16.55 -8.85
CA PRO A 48 5.07 16.28 -7.45
C PRO A 48 3.56 16.13 -7.22
N GLY A 49 3.17 15.17 -6.38
CA GLY A 49 1.76 14.84 -6.14
C GLY A 49 1.13 13.93 -7.21
N THR A 50 1.83 13.60 -8.30
CA THR A 50 1.38 12.55 -9.23
C THR A 50 1.24 11.23 -8.47
N VAL A 51 0.12 10.54 -8.67
CA VAL A 51 -0.17 9.26 -8.03
C VAL A 51 -0.16 8.16 -9.07
N PHE A 52 0.68 7.14 -8.85
CA PHE A 52 0.64 5.89 -9.59
C PHE A 52 -0.03 4.81 -8.75
N ARG A 53 -0.76 3.91 -9.41
CA ARG A 53 -1.43 2.78 -8.79
C ARG A 53 -1.08 1.49 -9.50
N PHE A 54 -0.68 0.48 -8.74
CA PHE A 54 -0.27 -0.82 -9.27
C PHE A 54 -1.01 -1.96 -8.57
N ARG A 55 -1.43 -2.95 -9.36
CA ARG A 55 -1.94 -4.24 -8.88
C ARG A 55 -0.77 -5.21 -8.81
N ALA A 56 -0.12 -5.22 -7.65
CA ALA A 56 1.14 -5.91 -7.45
C ALA A 56 0.98 -7.44 -7.33
N ASP A 57 -0.24 -7.91 -7.13
CA ASP A 57 -0.63 -9.31 -7.24
C ASP A 57 -0.84 -9.76 -8.71
N GLU A 58 -1.12 -8.82 -9.62
CA GLU A 58 -1.37 -9.14 -11.04
C GLU A 58 -0.10 -9.03 -11.89
N ARG A 59 0.75 -8.05 -11.61
CA ARG A 59 1.95 -7.74 -12.40
C ARG A 59 3.12 -7.30 -11.51
N PRO A 60 4.36 -7.56 -11.94
CA PRO A 60 5.54 -7.04 -11.26
C PRO A 60 5.53 -5.52 -11.14
N LEU A 61 6.08 -5.01 -10.05
CA LEU A 61 6.24 -3.57 -9.87
C LEU A 61 7.40 -3.05 -10.73
N PRO A 62 7.26 -1.85 -11.34
CA PRO A 62 8.37 -1.27 -12.09
C PRO A 62 9.47 -0.85 -11.12
N ALA A 63 10.66 -1.46 -11.25
CA ALA A 63 11.81 -1.20 -10.38
C ALA A 63 12.25 0.28 -10.33
N GLN A 64 11.90 1.06 -11.36
CA GLN A 64 12.31 2.47 -11.50
C GLN A 64 11.31 3.48 -10.91
N LEU A 65 10.09 3.06 -10.55
CA LEU A 65 9.01 3.97 -10.15
C LEU A 65 8.91 4.16 -8.63
N ILE A 66 9.40 3.19 -7.86
CA ILE A 66 9.39 3.21 -6.39
C ILE A 66 10.86 3.28 -5.99
N GLY A 67 11.28 4.45 -5.54
CA GLY A 67 12.69 4.84 -5.53
C GLY A 67 13.56 3.93 -4.65
N PRO A 68 14.88 3.87 -4.90
CA PRO A 68 15.80 3.18 -4.02
C PRO A 68 15.85 3.94 -2.69
N SER A 69 15.46 3.27 -1.60
CA SER A 69 15.94 3.67 -0.29
C SER A 69 17.43 3.35 -0.27
N THR A 70 18.29 4.35 -0.09
CA THR A 70 19.73 4.24 -0.39
C THR A 70 20.49 3.19 0.43
N HIS A 71 19.86 2.57 1.43
CA HIS A 71 20.44 1.50 2.26
C HIS A 71 19.45 0.39 2.63
N THR A 72 18.21 0.41 2.15
CA THR A 72 17.19 -0.59 2.47
C THR A 72 16.42 -1.02 1.22
N LEU A 73 16.04 -2.29 1.19
CA LEU A 73 15.33 -2.92 0.08
C LEU A 73 13.96 -2.24 -0.15
N SER A 74 13.63 -1.92 -1.40
CA SER A 74 12.46 -1.09 -1.74
C SER A 74 11.14 -1.85 -1.55
N VAL A 75 10.00 -1.15 -1.53
CA VAL A 75 8.67 -1.81 -1.56
C VAL A 75 8.52 -2.70 -2.80
N ALA A 76 9.08 -2.29 -3.94
CA ALA A 76 9.08 -3.11 -5.15
C ALA A 76 9.81 -4.43 -4.90
N ASP A 77 11.04 -4.36 -4.40
CA ASP A 77 11.84 -5.55 -4.10
C ASP A 77 11.17 -6.46 -3.06
N ALA A 78 10.56 -5.89 -2.03
CA ALA A 78 9.90 -6.66 -0.98
C ALA A 78 8.69 -7.42 -1.52
N VAL A 79 7.91 -6.79 -2.40
CA VAL A 79 6.79 -7.45 -3.10
C VAL A 79 7.30 -8.59 -3.97
N GLU A 80 8.38 -8.39 -4.72
CA GLU A 80 8.94 -9.42 -5.60
C GLU A 80 9.51 -10.60 -4.80
N ILE A 81 10.19 -10.34 -3.68
CA ILE A 81 10.65 -11.38 -2.75
C ILE A 81 9.47 -12.13 -2.15
N GLY A 82 8.46 -11.41 -1.64
CA GLY A 82 7.25 -12.02 -1.09
C GLY A 82 6.56 -12.90 -2.12
N ARG A 83 6.53 -12.48 -3.39
CA ARG A 83 5.99 -13.29 -4.50
C ARG A 83 6.81 -14.55 -4.75
N ALA A 84 8.14 -14.41 -4.84
CA ALA A 84 9.04 -15.53 -5.08
C ALA A 84 8.99 -16.59 -3.95
N LEU A 85 8.75 -16.15 -2.71
CA LEU A 85 8.59 -17.01 -1.54
C LEU A 85 7.17 -17.57 -1.37
N GLY A 86 6.21 -17.19 -2.23
CA GLY A 86 4.80 -17.59 -2.12
C GLY A 86 4.04 -16.97 -0.95
N GLY A 87 4.61 -15.96 -0.30
CA GLY A 87 4.04 -15.24 0.85
C GLY A 87 3.31 -13.95 0.48
N LEU A 88 3.16 -13.63 -0.81
CA LEU A 88 2.44 -12.44 -1.24
C LEU A 88 0.92 -12.61 -1.04
N PRO A 89 0.22 -11.65 -0.42
CA PRO A 89 -1.22 -11.67 -0.32
C PRO A 89 -1.91 -11.77 -1.69
N ARG A 90 -3.11 -12.36 -1.71
CA ARG A 90 -3.91 -12.53 -2.95
C ARG A 90 -4.37 -11.22 -3.57
N PHE A 91 -4.35 -10.13 -2.81
CA PHE A 91 -4.76 -8.82 -3.28
C PHE A 91 -3.78 -7.78 -2.74
N VAL A 92 -2.98 -7.18 -3.63
CA VAL A 92 -2.00 -6.16 -3.24
C VAL A 92 -2.13 -4.96 -4.16
N VAL A 93 -2.36 -3.79 -3.58
CA VAL A 93 -2.41 -2.52 -4.30
C VAL A 93 -1.31 -1.62 -3.77
N VAL A 94 -0.48 -1.09 -4.66
CA VAL A 94 0.54 -0.10 -4.30
C VAL A 94 0.13 1.25 -4.87
N HIS A 95 0.07 2.26 -4.00
CA HIS A 95 -0.09 3.66 -4.36
C HIS A 95 1.25 4.37 -4.17
N ALA A 96 1.84 4.86 -5.25
CA ALA A 96 3.11 5.56 -5.22
C ALA A 96 2.86 7.06 -5.50
N ILE A 97 3.23 7.93 -4.55
CA ILE A 97 3.01 9.38 -4.66
C ILE A 97 4.35 10.07 -4.94
N VAL A 98 4.45 10.78 -6.06
CA VAL A 98 5.68 11.45 -6.46
C VAL A 98 6.02 12.58 -5.50
N GLY A 99 7.19 12.49 -4.86
CA GLY A 99 7.72 13.53 -3.97
C GLY A 99 8.48 14.62 -4.73
N ARG A 100 8.56 15.82 -4.15
CA ARG A 100 9.41 16.92 -4.66
C ARG A 100 10.82 16.86 -4.09
N ASP A 101 10.91 16.83 -2.76
CA ASP A 101 12.15 16.81 -2.00
C ASP A 101 12.11 15.70 -0.96
N PHE A 102 13.23 15.01 -0.83
CA PHE A 102 13.47 13.91 0.12
C PHE A 102 14.56 14.27 1.14
N SER A 103 15.07 15.51 1.11
CA SER A 103 15.98 16.06 2.11
C SER A 103 15.27 16.22 3.46
N ARG A 104 16.02 16.26 4.56
CA ARG A 104 15.45 16.56 5.89
C ARG A 104 15.01 18.03 5.92
N GLY A 105 13.70 18.29 5.77
CA GLY A 105 13.11 19.64 5.76
C GLY A 105 11.66 19.69 6.27
N GLU A 106 11.11 20.91 6.40
CA GLU A 106 9.85 21.27 7.07
C GLU A 106 8.57 20.81 6.33
N GLY A 107 8.34 19.51 6.23
CA GLY A 107 7.03 18.94 5.88
C GLY A 107 6.77 18.65 4.41
N LEU A 108 5.55 18.16 4.10
CA LEU A 108 5.15 17.78 2.74
C LEU A 108 4.83 19.02 1.91
N ASP A 109 5.33 19.02 0.68
CA ASP A 109 4.88 19.89 -0.39
C ASP A 109 3.33 19.90 -0.50
N PRO A 110 2.68 21.06 -0.73
CA PRO A 110 1.22 21.16 -0.77
C PRO A 110 0.54 20.20 -1.75
N ASP A 111 1.12 19.99 -2.93
CA ASP A 111 0.57 19.11 -3.97
C ASP A 111 0.67 17.65 -3.52
N VAL A 112 1.81 17.28 -2.93
CA VAL A 112 2.03 15.95 -2.35
C VAL A 112 1.09 15.71 -1.17
N ALA A 113 0.86 16.72 -0.33
CA ALA A 113 -0.06 16.64 0.79
C ALA A 113 -1.52 16.50 0.34
N ALA A 114 -1.91 17.16 -0.75
CA ALA A 114 -3.23 17.02 -1.35
C ALA A 114 -3.42 15.62 -1.98
N ALA A 115 -2.44 15.14 -2.73
CA ALA A 115 -2.42 13.80 -3.30
C ALA A 115 -2.53 12.73 -2.20
N ALA A 116 -1.76 12.87 -1.11
CA ALA A 116 -1.82 11.98 0.04
C ALA A 116 -3.22 11.92 0.68
N ARG A 117 -3.92 13.06 0.78
CA ARG A 117 -5.33 13.08 1.26
C ARG A 117 -6.26 12.36 0.30
N GLY A 118 -6.08 12.56 -1.01
CA GLY A 118 -6.85 11.87 -2.04
C GLY A 118 -6.66 10.36 -2.01
N VAL A 119 -5.41 9.90 -1.98
CA VAL A 119 -5.06 8.47 -1.82
C VAL A 119 -5.66 7.91 -0.54
N ALA A 120 -5.60 8.65 0.57
CA ALA A 120 -6.16 8.18 1.82
C ALA A 120 -7.69 7.94 1.74
N ALA A 121 -8.43 8.83 1.06
CA ALA A 121 -9.85 8.64 0.82
C ALA A 121 -10.13 7.45 -0.10
N THR A 122 -9.35 7.30 -1.17
CA THR A 122 -9.46 6.18 -2.11
C THR A 122 -9.22 4.84 -1.42
N VAL A 123 -8.11 4.71 -0.66
CA VAL A 123 -7.76 3.48 0.08
C VAL A 123 -8.85 3.12 1.08
N ARG A 124 -9.40 4.08 1.84
CA ARG A 124 -10.53 3.81 2.75
C ARG A 124 -11.73 3.20 2.02
N ALA A 125 -12.10 3.78 0.88
CA ALA A 125 -13.22 3.28 0.08
C ALA A 125 -12.93 1.90 -0.51
N GLU A 126 -11.70 1.64 -0.97
CA GLU A 126 -11.28 0.35 -1.48
C GLU A 126 -11.28 -0.74 -0.40
N VAL A 127 -10.72 -0.47 0.78
CA VAL A 127 -10.70 -1.38 1.92
C VAL A 127 -12.12 -1.74 2.35
N ALA A 128 -13.02 -0.76 2.47
CA ALA A 128 -14.41 -1.01 2.83
C ALA A 128 -15.12 -1.93 1.81
N ARG A 129 -14.92 -1.69 0.51
CA ARG A 129 -15.46 -2.53 -0.56
C ARG A 129 -14.86 -3.95 -0.54
N TRP A 130 -13.57 -4.07 -0.29
CA TRP A 130 -12.90 -5.36 -0.20
C TRP A 130 -13.40 -6.17 0.99
N ALA A 131 -13.49 -5.56 2.17
CA ALA A 131 -14.00 -6.20 3.38
C ALA A 131 -15.45 -6.69 3.19
N ALA A 132 -16.31 -5.88 2.57
CA ALA A 132 -17.69 -6.27 2.27
C ALA A 132 -17.76 -7.48 1.31
N ARG A 133 -16.93 -7.48 0.26
CA ARG A 133 -16.86 -8.61 -0.70
C ARG A 133 -16.32 -9.88 -0.04
N TYR A 134 -15.28 -9.74 0.77
CA TYR A 134 -14.67 -10.85 1.49
C TYR A 134 -15.66 -11.49 2.46
N ALA A 135 -16.38 -10.68 3.24
CA ALA A 135 -17.43 -11.15 4.14
C ALA A 135 -18.55 -11.90 3.38
N ALA A 136 -19.01 -11.36 2.25
CA ALA A 136 -20.03 -12.01 1.43
C ALA A 136 -19.56 -13.38 0.89
N ALA A 137 -18.31 -13.49 0.45
CA ALA A 137 -17.74 -14.73 -0.05
C ALA A 137 -17.59 -15.80 1.06
N CYS A 138 -17.25 -15.40 2.29
CA CYS A 138 -17.22 -16.31 3.43
C CYS A 138 -18.62 -16.84 3.78
N THR A 139 -19.66 -16.00 3.75
CA THR A 139 -21.03 -16.43 4.07
C THR A 139 -21.59 -17.43 3.05
N THR A 140 -21.22 -17.31 1.78
CA THR A 140 -21.65 -18.27 0.74
C THR A 140 -20.91 -19.60 0.80
N ALA A 141 -19.69 -19.64 1.33
CA ALA A 141 -18.90 -20.87 1.44
C ALA A 141 -19.45 -21.83 2.51
N THR A 142 -20.19 -21.33 3.50
CA THR A 142 -20.76 -22.14 4.60
C THR A 142 -22.13 -22.75 4.27
N GLY A 143 -22.65 -22.55 3.05
CA GLY A 143 -24.02 -22.90 2.67
C GLY A 143 -24.22 -24.16 1.81
N HIS A 144 -23.19 -25.01 1.60
CA HIS A 144 -23.29 -26.19 0.72
C HIS A 144 -23.31 -27.56 1.42
N ASP A 145 -23.21 -27.62 2.75
CA ASP A 145 -23.31 -28.88 3.49
C ASP A 145 -24.60 -28.90 4.32
N ALA A 146 -25.73 -29.19 3.67
CA ALA A 146 -27.00 -29.55 4.32
C ALA A 146 -27.77 -30.56 3.46
#